data_AF-R7PAA0-F1
#
_entry.id   AF-R7PAA0-F1
#
_cell.length_a   1.000
_cell.length_b   1.000
_cell.length_c   1.000
_cell.angle_alpha   90.00
_cell.angle_beta   90.00
_cell.angle_gamma   90.00
#
_symmetry.space_group_name_H-M   'P 1'
#
loop_
_entity.id
_entity.type
_entity.pdbx_description
1 polymer ?
#
loop_
_entity_poly.entity_id
_entity_poly.type
_entity_poly.pdbx_seq_one_letter_code
_entity_poly.pdbx_strand_id
1 'polypeptide(L)'
;MQFLLWAVVVTATCLGALWGIDFYTNHNTSITVPSLKGLSQEAATLKMERLGLHVEVSDTGFVRSLAFGTVLQQSIAPGEKVKPGRLVYITINSDNSPTIVMPDIGDNCSLREAQSRLRSIGFKLGQVEYIDGDQDWVYDVKVRGRVVAAGTRVSVDDPVTLVVGNGKIDDSYNAIDTIMYSFDSMPDSLSGMDYGLPEDAGMPEAE
;
A
#
# COMPACT_ATOMS: atom_id res chain seq x y z
N MET A 1 -45.55 41.48 52.51
CA MET A 1 -45.94 40.04 52.50
C MET A 1 -45.73 39.38 51.15
N GLN A 2 -46.07 40.00 50.01
CA GLN A 2 -46.00 39.36 48.68
C GLN A 2 -44.58 38.94 48.22
N PHE A 3 -43.56 39.77 48.45
CA PHE A 3 -42.16 39.44 48.10
C PHE A 3 -41.63 38.19 48.82
N LEU A 4 -42.11 37.94 50.06
CA LEU A 4 -41.74 36.78 50.85
C LEU A 4 -42.34 35.49 50.27
N LEU A 5 -43.57 35.57 49.75
CA LEU A 5 -44.23 34.47 49.03
C LEU A 5 -43.48 34.11 47.74
N TRP A 6 -43.12 35.11 46.92
CA TRP A 6 -42.34 34.87 45.71
C TRP A 6 -40.95 34.29 46.00
N ALA A 7 -40.28 34.76 47.05
CA ALA A 7 -38.98 34.23 47.47
C ALA A 7 -39.07 32.74 47.88
N VAL A 8 -40.12 32.34 48.59
CA VAL A 8 -40.36 30.94 48.98
C VAL A 8 -40.67 30.06 47.77
N VAL A 9 -41.48 30.55 46.83
CA VAL A 9 -41.80 29.81 45.59
C VAL A 9 -40.55 29.60 44.75
N VAL A 10 -39.74 30.65 44.54
CA VAL A 10 -38.50 30.55 43.74
C VAL A 10 -37.49 29.63 44.40
N THR A 11 -37.34 29.69 45.72
CA THR A 11 -36.44 28.77 46.45
C THR A 11 -36.93 27.33 46.39
N ALA A 12 -38.23 27.08 46.55
CA ALA A 12 -38.80 25.75 46.39
C ALA A 12 -38.62 25.20 44.97
N THR A 13 -38.80 26.03 43.94
CA THR A 13 -38.56 25.64 42.54
C THR A 13 -37.09 25.37 42.26
N CYS A 14 -36.17 26.20 42.77
CA CYS A 14 -34.73 25.95 42.65
C CYS A 14 -34.32 24.65 43.35
N LEU A 15 -34.76 24.44 44.59
CA LEU A 15 -34.46 23.21 45.34
C LEU A 15 -35.05 21.97 44.66
N GLY A 16 -36.27 22.06 44.13
CA GLY A 16 -36.91 20.98 43.37
C GLY A 16 -36.20 20.69 42.05
N ALA A 17 -35.72 21.72 41.34
CA ALA A 17 -34.94 21.55 40.12
C ALA A 17 -33.57 20.91 40.42
N LEU A 18 -32.89 21.33 41.49
CA LEU A 18 -31.62 20.73 41.92
C LEU A 18 -31.79 19.26 42.31
N TRP A 19 -32.78 18.93 43.14
CA TRP A 19 -33.11 17.53 43.48
C TRP A 19 -33.55 16.71 42.27
N GLY A 20 -34.30 17.31 41.34
CA GLY A 20 -34.73 16.67 40.11
C GLY A 20 -33.56 16.33 39.19
N ILE A 21 -32.55 17.22 39.11
CA ILE A 21 -31.32 16.96 38.35
C ILE A 21 -30.49 15.86 39.01
N ASP A 22 -30.34 15.86 40.33
CA ASP A 22 -29.63 14.79 41.07
C ASP A 22 -30.30 13.42 40.88
N PHE A 23 -31.64 13.37 40.90
CA PHE A 23 -32.40 12.15 40.62
C PHE A 23 -32.32 11.73 39.15
N TYR A 24 -32.40 12.68 38.22
CA TYR A 24 -32.36 12.41 36.77
C TYR A 24 -30.97 12.00 36.30
N THR A 25 -29.91 12.43 36.98
CA THR A 25 -28.53 12.04 36.65
C THR A 25 -28.10 10.70 37.20
N ASN A 26 -28.93 10.05 38.04
CA ASN A 26 -28.86 8.64 38.47
C ASN A 26 -27.48 7.96 38.25
N HIS A 27 -26.47 8.49 38.94
CA HIS A 27 -25.13 7.93 39.01
C HIS A 27 -25.16 6.66 39.86
N ASN A 28 -25.36 5.46 39.30
CA ASN A 28 -25.07 4.28 40.13
C ASN A 28 -24.75 2.94 39.48
N THR A 29 -24.55 2.87 38.16
CA THR A 29 -24.01 1.65 37.56
C THR A 29 -22.89 2.02 36.59
N SER A 30 -21.68 2.08 37.13
CA SER A 30 -20.46 2.16 36.35
C SER A 30 -19.76 0.82 36.36
N ILE A 31 -19.39 0.33 35.19
CA ILE A 31 -18.68 -0.94 35.00
C ILE A 31 -17.21 -0.61 34.75
N THR A 32 -16.33 -1.29 35.47
CA THR A 32 -14.89 -1.13 35.28
C THR A 32 -14.44 -1.94 34.07
N VAL A 33 -13.76 -1.29 33.13
CA VAL A 33 -13.24 -1.94 31.93
C VAL A 33 -11.99 -2.77 32.27
N PRO A 34 -11.97 -4.09 32.01
CA PRO A 34 -10.78 -4.91 32.22
C PRO A 34 -9.72 -4.64 31.14
N SER A 35 -8.49 -5.07 31.40
CA SER A 35 -7.48 -5.16 30.34
C SER A 35 -7.82 -6.28 29.37
N LEU A 36 -7.87 -5.92 28.08
CA LEU A 36 -8.07 -6.81 26.94
C LEU A 36 -6.78 -7.07 26.16
N LYS A 37 -5.74 -6.27 26.40
CA LYS A 37 -4.46 -6.36 25.69
C LYS A 37 -3.83 -7.75 25.84
N GLY A 38 -3.43 -8.35 24.72
CA GLY A 38 -2.82 -9.68 24.68
C GLY A 38 -3.81 -10.85 24.70
N LEU A 39 -5.11 -10.60 24.85
CA LEU A 39 -6.14 -11.64 24.68
C LEU A 39 -6.47 -11.83 23.20
N SER A 40 -7.00 -13.00 22.85
CA SER A 40 -7.65 -13.18 21.54
C SER A 40 -8.94 -12.36 21.49
N GLN A 41 -9.34 -11.95 20.28
CA GLN A 41 -10.60 -11.24 20.04
C GLN A 41 -11.78 -11.98 20.70
N GLU A 42 -11.88 -13.29 20.53
CA GLU A 42 -12.94 -14.12 21.12
C GLU A 42 -12.95 -14.07 22.65
N ALA A 43 -11.79 -14.23 23.28
CA ALA A 43 -11.66 -14.17 24.73
C ALA A 43 -11.95 -12.77 25.27
N ALA A 44 -11.56 -11.72 24.55
CA ALA A 44 -11.84 -10.34 24.88
C ALA A 44 -13.35 -10.04 24.80
N THR A 45 -14.01 -10.47 23.72
CA THR A 45 -15.46 -10.32 23.54
C THR A 45 -16.22 -11.03 24.65
N LEU A 46 -15.92 -12.30 24.93
CA LEU A 46 -16.58 -13.06 25.99
C LEU A 46 -16.41 -12.41 27.38
N LYS A 47 -15.22 -11.88 27.68
CA LYS A 47 -14.93 -11.21 28.94
C LYS A 47 -15.72 -9.90 29.09
N MET A 48 -15.92 -9.17 28.01
CA MET A 48 -16.66 -7.92 27.99
C MET A 48 -18.18 -8.13 27.99
N GLU A 49 -18.67 -9.12 27.26
CA GLU A 49 -20.10 -9.50 27.25
C GLU A 49 -20.58 -9.93 28.65
N ARG A 50 -19.76 -10.65 29.41
CA ARG A 50 -20.05 -10.99 30.82
C ARG A 50 -20.22 -9.78 31.72
N LEU A 51 -19.63 -8.65 31.34
CA LEU A 51 -19.75 -7.36 32.03
C LEU A 51 -20.85 -6.48 31.40
N GLY A 52 -21.64 -6.99 30.44
CA GLY A 52 -22.65 -6.20 29.75
C GLY A 52 -22.07 -5.08 28.87
N LEU A 53 -20.85 -5.26 28.37
CA LEU A 53 -20.16 -4.36 27.45
C LEU A 53 -20.02 -5.02 26.08
N HIS A 54 -19.98 -4.21 25.02
CA HIS A 54 -19.81 -4.69 23.65
C HIS A 54 -18.43 -4.35 23.13
N VAL A 55 -17.88 -5.21 22.28
CA VAL A 55 -16.56 -5.04 21.67
C VAL A 55 -16.70 -5.05 20.16
N GLU A 56 -16.04 -4.09 19.50
CA GLU A 56 -15.99 -4.02 18.05
C GLU A 56 -14.57 -3.72 17.57
N VAL A 57 -14.19 -4.31 16.46
CA VAL A 57 -12.87 -4.10 15.85
C VAL A 57 -12.93 -2.82 15.02
N SER A 58 -12.23 -1.78 15.46
CA SER A 58 -12.17 -0.51 14.73
C SER A 58 -10.99 -0.43 13.79
N ASP A 59 -9.91 -1.15 14.07
CA ASP A 59 -8.67 -1.08 13.30
C ASP A 59 -7.87 -2.37 13.41
N THR A 60 -6.93 -2.56 12.50
CA THR A 60 -6.02 -3.70 12.47
C THR A 60 -4.57 -3.21 12.41
N GLY A 61 -3.76 -3.62 13.38
CA GLY A 61 -2.31 -3.42 13.35
C GLY A 61 -1.59 -4.71 12.95
N PHE A 62 -0.29 -4.63 12.64
CA PHE A 62 0.53 -5.80 12.39
C PHE A 62 1.75 -5.82 13.31
N VAL A 63 1.83 -6.83 14.15
CA VAL A 63 2.94 -7.09 15.08
C VAL A 63 3.36 -8.54 14.93
N ARG A 64 4.55 -8.76 14.36
CA ARG A 64 5.09 -10.10 14.04
C ARG A 64 5.27 -11.02 15.26
N SER A 65 5.42 -10.46 16.46
CA SER A 65 5.60 -11.23 17.69
C SER A 65 4.31 -11.77 18.30
N LEU A 66 3.15 -11.32 17.81
CA LEU A 66 1.84 -11.68 18.36
C LEU A 66 1.07 -12.53 17.36
N ALA A 67 0.19 -13.39 17.87
CA ALA A 67 -0.67 -14.21 17.04
C ALA A 67 -1.77 -13.36 16.37
N PHE A 68 -2.31 -13.86 15.26
CA PHE A 68 -3.49 -13.27 14.61
C PHE A 68 -4.66 -13.14 15.60
N GLY A 69 -5.42 -12.04 15.49
CA GLY A 69 -6.59 -11.78 16.33
C GLY A 69 -6.25 -11.39 17.77
N THR A 70 -4.97 -11.19 18.11
CA THR A 70 -4.56 -10.69 19.43
C THR A 70 -4.89 -9.21 19.55
N VAL A 71 -5.50 -8.79 20.66
CA VAL A 71 -5.79 -7.37 20.92
C VAL A 71 -4.49 -6.61 21.21
N LEU A 72 -4.17 -5.65 20.36
CA LEU A 72 -3.02 -4.76 20.47
C LEU A 72 -3.34 -3.57 21.38
N GLN A 73 -4.53 -3.00 21.19
CA GLN A 73 -4.96 -1.77 21.85
C GLN A 73 -6.48 -1.78 22.07
N GLN A 74 -6.91 -1.04 23.08
CA GLN A 74 -8.31 -0.77 23.40
C GLN A 74 -8.51 0.75 23.48
N SER A 75 -9.68 1.22 23.05
CA SER A 75 -10.06 2.64 23.05
C SER A 75 -10.21 3.23 24.46
N ILE A 76 -10.66 2.43 25.41
CA ILE A 76 -10.89 2.83 26.81
C ILE A 76 -9.83 2.16 27.67
N ALA A 77 -9.11 2.91 28.50
CA ALA A 77 -8.04 2.34 29.29
C ALA A 77 -8.55 1.34 30.34
N PRO A 78 -7.75 0.32 30.69
CA PRO A 78 -8.12 -0.61 31.75
C PRO A 78 -8.28 0.13 33.08
N GLY A 79 -9.33 -0.21 33.84
CA GLY A 79 -9.67 0.43 35.11
C GLY A 79 -10.62 1.63 34.97
N GLU A 80 -10.89 2.11 33.76
CA GLU A 80 -11.89 3.17 33.55
C GLU A 80 -13.31 2.68 33.80
N LYS A 81 -14.16 3.62 34.23
CA LYS A 81 -15.56 3.39 34.58
C LYS A 81 -16.46 3.84 33.45
N VAL A 82 -17.21 2.92 32.87
CA VAL A 82 -18.12 3.19 31.76
C VAL A 82 -19.56 2.83 32.12
N LYS A 83 -20.52 3.43 31.42
CA LYS A 83 -21.94 3.03 31.53
C LYS A 83 -22.11 1.61 30.95
N PRO A 84 -23.05 0.81 31.48
CA PRO A 84 -23.42 -0.47 30.88
C PRO A 84 -23.83 -0.30 29.41
N GLY A 85 -23.57 -1.30 28.59
CA GLY A 85 -23.86 -1.28 27.16
C GLY A 85 -22.93 -0.40 26.33
N ARG A 86 -21.86 0.15 26.91
CA ARG A 86 -20.87 0.93 26.15
C ARG A 86 -20.14 0.02 25.17
N LEU A 87 -20.10 0.47 23.91
CA LEU A 87 -19.26 -0.12 22.86
C LEU A 87 -17.79 0.28 23.07
N VAL A 88 -16.91 -0.70 23.13
CA VAL A 88 -15.46 -0.54 23.27
C VAL A 88 -14.79 -0.97 21.98
N TYR A 89 -14.12 -0.03 21.34
CA TYR A 89 -13.34 -0.32 20.15
C TYR A 89 -12.00 -0.95 20.53
N ILE A 90 -11.61 -1.99 19.80
CA ILE A 90 -10.31 -2.65 19.92
C ILE A 90 -9.58 -2.62 18.57
N THR A 91 -8.26 -2.61 18.66
CA THR A 91 -7.34 -2.82 17.54
C THR A 91 -6.77 -4.22 17.66
N ILE A 92 -6.94 -5.04 16.64
CA ILE A 92 -6.45 -6.43 16.63
C ILE A 92 -5.23 -6.59 15.74
N ASN A 93 -4.47 -7.66 15.97
CA ASN A 93 -3.37 -8.05 15.13
C ASN A 93 -3.89 -8.73 13.86
N SER A 94 -3.51 -8.21 12.70
CA SER A 94 -3.81 -8.79 11.39
C SER A 94 -2.91 -10.01 11.10
N ASP A 95 -3.42 -10.94 10.30
CA ASP A 95 -2.67 -12.10 9.81
C ASP A 95 -1.71 -11.70 8.68
N ASN A 96 -2.13 -10.70 7.90
CA ASN A 96 -1.39 -10.26 6.73
C ASN A 96 -0.45 -9.10 7.09
N SER A 97 0.81 -9.24 6.67
CA SER A 97 1.77 -8.14 6.64
C SER A 97 1.18 -6.93 5.93
N PRO A 98 1.58 -5.70 6.31
CA PRO A 98 1.05 -4.49 5.71
C PRO A 98 1.27 -4.52 4.20
N THR A 99 0.18 -4.26 3.46
CA THR A 99 0.23 -4.18 2.00
C THR A 99 0.33 -2.74 1.56
N ILE A 100 1.29 -2.45 0.70
CA ILE A 100 1.50 -1.13 0.09
C ILE A 100 1.15 -1.21 -1.39
N VAL A 101 0.67 -0.10 -1.94
CA VAL A 101 0.36 0.02 -3.35
C VAL A 101 1.67 0.05 -4.15
N MET A 102 1.77 -0.82 -5.15
CA MET A 102 2.90 -0.86 -6.07
C MET A 102 2.93 0.45 -6.88
N PRO A 103 4.02 1.25 -6.82
CA PRO A 103 4.16 2.44 -7.64
C PRO A 103 4.24 2.07 -9.12
N ASP A 104 3.97 3.04 -9.98
CA ASP A 104 4.18 2.91 -11.41
C ASP A 104 5.67 3.03 -11.74
N ILE A 105 6.31 1.88 -11.93
CA ILE A 105 7.75 1.76 -12.23
C ILE A 105 8.04 0.80 -13.39
N GLY A 106 7.07 -0.01 -13.82
CA GLY A 106 7.20 -0.84 -15.01
C GLY A 106 7.05 0.03 -16.25
N ASP A 107 8.03 -0.04 -17.15
CA ASP A 107 8.10 0.70 -18.40
C ASP A 107 8.09 2.24 -18.25
N ASN A 108 8.54 2.74 -17.10
CA ASN A 108 8.48 4.18 -16.79
C ASN A 108 9.75 4.72 -16.12
N CYS A 109 10.72 3.87 -15.74
CA CYS A 109 11.91 4.34 -15.06
C CYS A 109 13.13 3.44 -15.21
N SER A 110 14.30 4.02 -14.92
CA SER A 110 15.57 3.29 -14.87
C SER A 110 15.67 2.38 -13.64
N LEU A 111 16.51 1.35 -13.71
CA LEU A 111 16.79 0.42 -12.61
C LEU A 111 17.12 1.17 -11.30
N ARG A 112 18.00 2.17 -11.37
CA ARG A 112 18.43 2.95 -10.20
C ARG A 112 17.26 3.69 -9.56
N GLU A 113 16.38 4.26 -10.38
CA GLU A 113 15.21 4.99 -9.93
C GLU A 113 14.17 4.06 -9.32
N ALA A 114 13.85 2.94 -9.96
CA ALA A 114 12.97 1.91 -9.44
C ALA A 114 13.44 1.41 -8.07
N GLN A 115 14.74 1.10 -7.93
CA GLN A 115 15.32 0.67 -6.66
C GLN A 115 15.22 1.74 -5.57
N SER A 116 15.36 3.02 -5.92
CA SER A 116 15.23 4.12 -4.95
C SER A 116 13.78 4.29 -4.50
N ARG A 117 12.83 4.29 -5.45
CA ARG A 117 11.39 4.41 -5.17
C ARG A 117 10.92 3.23 -4.31
N LEU A 118 11.23 2.00 -4.68
CA LEU A 118 10.84 0.80 -3.92
C LEU A 118 11.40 0.81 -2.49
N ARG A 119 12.68 1.18 -2.31
CA ARG A 119 13.28 1.30 -0.97
C ARG A 119 12.63 2.39 -0.13
N SER A 120 12.31 3.53 -0.72
CA SER A 120 11.66 4.64 -0.01
C SER A 120 10.27 4.28 0.52
N ILE A 121 9.57 3.39 -0.20
CA ILE A 121 8.24 2.90 0.17
C ILE A 121 8.32 1.73 1.17
N GLY A 122 9.50 1.13 1.35
CA GLY A 122 9.72 0.04 2.31
C GLY A 122 9.63 -1.36 1.71
N PHE A 123 9.63 -1.51 0.38
CA PHE A 123 9.73 -2.80 -0.26
C PHE A 123 11.16 -3.38 -0.17
N LYS A 124 11.25 -4.70 -0.03
CA LYS A 124 12.51 -5.43 -0.10
C LYS A 124 12.83 -5.75 -1.55
N LEU A 125 14.04 -5.41 -1.99
CA LEU A 125 14.51 -5.72 -3.34
C LEU A 125 15.02 -7.16 -3.39
N GLY A 126 14.55 -7.91 -4.39
CA GLY A 126 15.02 -9.25 -4.73
C GLY A 126 16.15 -9.23 -5.76
N GLN A 127 16.41 -10.39 -6.36
CA GLN A 127 17.34 -10.51 -7.48
C GLN A 127 16.73 -9.83 -8.73
N VAL A 128 17.56 -9.12 -9.50
CA VAL A 128 17.16 -8.52 -10.77
C VAL A 128 17.20 -9.59 -11.86
N GLU A 129 16.13 -9.70 -12.64
CA GLU A 129 16.05 -10.52 -13.84
C GLU A 129 16.41 -9.66 -15.05
N TYR A 130 17.28 -10.18 -15.92
CA TYR A 130 17.71 -9.47 -17.13
C TYR A 130 17.07 -10.08 -18.38
N ILE A 131 16.54 -9.23 -19.25
CA ILE A 131 15.99 -9.59 -20.57
C ILE A 131 16.72 -8.83 -21.67
N ASP A 132 16.59 -9.29 -22.91
CA ASP A 132 17.09 -8.56 -24.07
C ASP A 132 16.25 -7.29 -24.27
N GLY A 133 16.90 -6.13 -24.27
CA GLY A 133 16.24 -4.84 -24.29
C GLY A 133 17.18 -3.70 -23.92
N ASP A 134 16.62 -2.51 -23.75
CA ASP A 134 17.37 -1.28 -23.46
C ASP A 134 18.10 -1.37 -22.12
N GLN A 135 19.37 -0.94 -22.13
CA GLN A 135 20.21 -1.02 -20.95
C GLN A 135 19.60 -0.28 -19.76
N ASP A 136 19.52 -0.96 -18.61
CA ASP A 136 19.02 -0.41 -17.34
C ASP A 136 17.55 0.07 -17.37
N TRP A 137 16.78 -0.26 -18.41
CA TRP A 137 15.35 0.02 -18.49
C TRP A 137 14.54 -1.06 -17.76
N VAL A 138 13.61 -0.65 -16.89
CA VAL A 138 12.73 -1.58 -16.17
C VAL A 138 11.49 -1.82 -17.02
N TYR A 139 11.32 -3.05 -17.52
CA TYR A 139 10.14 -3.42 -18.30
C TYR A 139 9.00 -3.86 -17.39
N ASP A 140 9.30 -4.70 -16.39
CA ASP A 140 8.29 -5.34 -15.57
C ASP A 140 8.76 -5.49 -14.13
N VAL A 141 7.78 -5.67 -13.24
CA VAL A 141 8.00 -5.95 -11.83
C VAL A 141 7.33 -7.26 -11.47
N LYS A 142 8.08 -8.17 -10.85
CA LYS A 142 7.60 -9.46 -10.40
C LYS A 142 7.63 -9.56 -8.88
N VAL A 143 6.58 -10.15 -8.32
CA VAL A 143 6.50 -10.49 -6.90
C VAL A 143 6.07 -11.94 -6.78
N ARG A 144 6.84 -12.76 -6.05
CA ARG A 144 6.64 -14.22 -5.96
C ARG A 144 6.53 -14.89 -7.35
N GLY A 145 7.29 -14.41 -8.32
CA GLY A 145 7.32 -14.93 -9.70
C GLY A 145 6.13 -14.53 -10.59
N ARG A 146 5.21 -13.68 -10.11
CA ARG A 146 4.10 -13.15 -10.91
C ARG A 146 4.33 -11.68 -11.23
N VAL A 147 4.01 -11.28 -12.46
CA VAL A 147 4.06 -9.87 -12.86
C VAL A 147 2.98 -9.09 -12.13
N VAL A 148 3.35 -7.93 -11.59
CA VAL A 148 2.49 -7.05 -10.80
C VAL A 148 2.41 -5.68 -11.48
N ALA A 149 1.20 -5.29 -11.85
CA ALA A 149 0.94 -3.96 -12.38
C ALA A 149 0.93 -2.89 -11.29
N ALA A 150 1.20 -1.64 -11.69
CA ALA A 150 1.04 -0.46 -10.85
C ALA A 150 -0.37 -0.40 -10.22
N GLY A 151 -0.46 0.10 -8.99
CA GLY A 151 -1.74 0.17 -8.26
C GLY A 151 -2.12 -1.11 -7.50
N THR A 152 -1.48 -2.24 -7.78
CA THR A 152 -1.73 -3.50 -7.06
C THR A 152 -1.22 -3.41 -5.63
N ARG A 153 -1.99 -3.92 -4.65
CA ARG A 153 -1.53 -4.01 -3.26
C ARG A 153 -0.62 -5.22 -3.07
N VAL A 154 0.60 -4.97 -2.61
CA VAL A 154 1.64 -5.99 -2.40
C VAL A 154 2.14 -5.94 -0.97
N SER A 155 2.39 -7.10 -0.37
CA SER A 155 2.99 -7.21 0.96
C SER A 155 4.42 -6.68 0.95
N VAL A 156 4.78 -5.86 1.95
CA VAL A 156 6.16 -5.35 2.11
C VAL A 156 7.20 -6.44 2.39
N ASP A 157 6.74 -7.61 2.85
CA ASP A 157 7.64 -8.71 3.18
C ASP A 157 8.09 -9.50 1.96
N ASP A 158 7.33 -9.41 0.85
CA ASP A 158 7.65 -10.14 -0.36
C ASP A 158 8.78 -9.43 -1.13
N PRO A 159 9.85 -10.16 -1.52
CA PRO A 159 10.91 -9.57 -2.32
C PRO A 159 10.38 -9.22 -3.71
N VAL A 160 10.68 -8.00 -4.15
CA VAL A 160 10.32 -7.47 -5.45
C VAL A 160 11.47 -7.70 -6.42
N THR A 161 11.22 -8.49 -7.46
CA THR A 161 12.14 -8.78 -8.57
C THR A 161 11.88 -7.78 -9.69
N LEU A 162 12.90 -7.05 -10.11
CA LEU A 162 12.82 -6.14 -11.26
C LEU A 162 13.25 -6.88 -12.53
N VAL A 163 12.51 -6.71 -13.61
CA VAL A 163 12.87 -7.21 -14.95
C VAL A 163 13.47 -6.05 -15.73
N VAL A 164 14.74 -6.17 -16.09
CA VAL A 164 15.57 -5.06 -16.62
C VAL A 164 16.20 -5.45 -17.96
N GLY A 165 16.30 -4.52 -18.89
CA GLY A 165 17.02 -4.74 -20.15
C GLY A 165 18.54 -4.81 -19.94
N ASN A 166 19.16 -5.77 -20.62
CA ASN A 166 20.60 -6.05 -20.53
C ASN A 166 21.45 -5.24 -21.53
N GLY A 167 20.84 -4.39 -22.37
CA GLY A 167 21.53 -3.60 -23.38
C GLY A 167 21.95 -4.37 -24.63
N LYS A 168 21.56 -5.65 -24.77
CA LYS A 168 21.79 -6.43 -25.99
C LYS A 168 20.71 -6.11 -27.00
N ILE A 169 20.85 -4.97 -27.65
CA ILE A 169 20.12 -4.70 -28.89
C ILE A 169 20.82 -5.54 -29.94
N ASP A 170 20.12 -6.52 -30.52
CA ASP A 170 20.58 -7.16 -31.74
C ASP A 170 20.67 -6.06 -32.79
N ASP A 171 21.88 -5.67 -33.19
CA ASP A 171 22.23 -4.55 -34.09
C ASP A 171 21.71 -4.75 -35.54
N SER A 172 20.51 -5.33 -35.70
CA SER A 172 19.90 -5.66 -36.97
C SER A 172 19.26 -4.44 -37.66
N TYR A 173 19.20 -3.27 -37.02
CA TYR A 173 18.56 -2.09 -37.59
C TYR A 173 19.52 -1.17 -38.37
N ASN A 174 19.33 -1.24 -39.70
CA ASN A 174 19.41 -0.16 -40.70
C ASN A 174 20.76 0.29 -41.28
N ALA A 175 21.52 -0.66 -41.85
CA ALA A 175 22.51 -0.31 -42.88
C ALA A 175 21.89 0.46 -44.08
N ILE A 176 20.61 0.26 -44.35
CA ILE A 176 19.89 0.89 -45.47
C ILE A 176 19.79 2.42 -45.30
N ASP A 177 19.59 2.93 -44.08
CA ASP A 177 19.44 4.38 -43.85
C ASP A 177 20.78 5.12 -44.02
N THR A 178 21.89 4.46 -43.67
CA THR A 178 23.25 4.99 -43.91
C THR A 178 23.62 4.98 -45.39
N ILE A 179 23.14 3.99 -46.15
CA ILE A 179 23.33 3.93 -47.60
C ILE A 179 22.48 4.99 -48.31
N MET A 180 21.25 5.25 -47.85
CA MET A 180 20.37 6.25 -48.42
C MET A 180 20.92 7.68 -48.24
N TYR A 181 21.45 8.01 -47.05
CA TYR A 181 22.07 9.30 -46.78
C TYR A 181 23.38 9.52 -47.56
N SER A 182 24.13 8.44 -47.82
CA SER A 182 25.38 8.54 -48.58
C SER A 182 25.16 8.67 -50.09
N PHE A 183 24.05 8.14 -50.63
CA PHE A 183 23.69 8.30 -52.05
C PHE A 183 23.15 9.71 -52.36
N ASP A 184 22.32 10.27 -51.48
CA ASP A 184 21.69 11.60 -51.70
C ASP A 184 22.69 12.76 -51.51
N SER A 185 23.79 12.52 -50.79
CA SER A 185 24.85 13.51 -50.56
C SER A 185 25.98 13.45 -51.59
N MET A 186 25.90 12.58 -52.60
CA MET A 186 26.93 12.49 -53.64
C MET A 186 26.81 13.66 -54.63
N PRO A 187 27.90 14.36 -54.95
CA PRO A 187 27.88 15.41 -55.96
C PRO A 187 27.58 14.80 -57.34
N ASP A 188 26.68 15.46 -58.08
CA ASP A 188 26.17 15.07 -59.42
C ASP A 188 27.26 14.70 -60.44
N SER A 189 28.50 15.16 -60.22
CA SER A 189 29.69 14.83 -61.01
C SER A 189 30.06 13.34 -61.06
N LEU A 190 29.49 12.50 -60.19
CA LEU A 190 29.73 11.05 -60.17
C LEU A 190 28.58 10.22 -60.78
N SER A 191 27.48 10.85 -61.20
CA SER A 191 26.33 10.19 -61.86
C SER A 191 26.68 9.59 -63.24
N GLY A 192 27.84 9.92 -63.81
CA GLY A 192 28.22 9.55 -65.17
C GLY A 192 29.38 8.55 -65.29
N MET A 193 29.89 7.98 -64.19
CA MET A 193 30.84 6.87 -64.31
C MET A 193 30.07 5.59 -64.65
N ASP A 194 30.03 5.26 -65.94
CA ASP A 194 29.71 3.93 -66.44
C ASP A 194 30.71 2.93 -65.85
N TYR A 195 30.38 2.41 -64.67
CA TYR A 195 31.02 1.22 -64.16
C TYR A 195 30.54 0.06 -65.03
N GLY A 196 31.21 -0.12 -66.17
CA GLY A 196 31.04 -1.27 -67.04
C GLY A 196 31.21 -2.54 -66.21
N LEU A 197 30.08 -3.15 -65.85
CA LEU A 197 30.03 -4.49 -65.32
C LEU A 197 30.68 -5.39 -66.39
N PRO A 198 31.74 -6.14 -66.09
CA PRO A 198 32.29 -7.07 -67.05
C PRO A 198 31.21 -8.12 -67.39
N GLU A 199 30.78 -8.13 -68.64
CA GLU A 199 29.75 -9.05 -69.17
C GLU A 199 30.22 -10.52 -69.25
N ASP A 200 31.44 -10.84 -68.81
CA ASP A 200 32.08 -12.15 -69.04
C ASP A 200 32.57 -12.83 -67.75
N ALA A 201 31.77 -12.77 -66.68
CA ALA A 201 31.88 -13.77 -65.61
C ALA A 201 30.92 -14.91 -65.92
N GLY A 202 31.34 -15.81 -66.82
CA GLY A 202 30.65 -17.07 -67.07
C GLY A 202 30.33 -17.77 -65.75
N MET A 203 29.05 -18.01 -65.51
CA MET A 203 28.59 -18.84 -64.40
C MET A 203 29.24 -20.22 -64.52
N PRO A 204 29.92 -20.74 -63.48
CA PRO A 204 30.22 -22.16 -63.45
C PRO A 204 28.89 -22.93 -63.41
N GLU A 205 28.70 -23.81 -64.39
CA GLU A 205 27.59 -24.77 -64.41
C GLU A 205 27.57 -25.56 -63.10
N ALA A 206 26.37 -25.73 -62.56
CA ALA A 206 26.12 -26.58 -61.42
C ALA A 206 26.24 -28.06 -61.85
N GLU A 207 27.25 -28.75 -61.33
CA GLU A 207 27.24 -30.21 -61.15
C GLU A 207 26.89 -30.58 -59.71
#